data_AF-A0A937SCN3-F1
#
_entry.id   AF-A0A937SCN3-F1
#
_cell.length_a   1.000
_cell.length_b   1.000
_cell.length_c   1.000
_cell.angle_alpha   90.00
_cell.angle_beta   90.00
_cell.angle_gamma   90.00
#
_symmetry.space_group_name_H-M   'P 1'
#
loop_
_entity.id
_entity.type
_entity.pdbx_description
1 polymer ?
#
loop_
_entity_poly.entity_id
_entity_poly.type
_entity_poly.pdbx_seq_one_letter_code
_entity_poly.pdbx_strand_id
1 'polypeptide(L)'
;MRNKRTFGLEFKRHVVEELMSGESGAAQLCRRYNICPSLLYHWKEQYSRGKFNNEPTEEGALKDKIEKLERLVGKLTLENEVLKKGLQNSLNQYQRNGKSSGYGGVLGLPSTGGVD
;
A
#
# COMPACT_ATOMS: atom_id res chain seq x y z
N MET A 1 -21.44 17.51 3.28
CA MET A 1 -21.33 16.15 3.87
C MET A 1 -21.79 16.24 5.32
N ARG A 2 -22.68 15.35 5.78
CA ARG A 2 -23.23 15.42 7.14
C ARG A 2 -22.22 14.77 8.09
N ASN A 3 -21.61 15.53 8.99
CA ASN A 3 -20.66 15.00 9.97
C ASN A 3 -21.39 13.98 10.86
N LYS A 4 -20.99 12.70 10.75
CA LYS A 4 -21.50 11.65 11.62
C LYS A 4 -20.79 11.78 12.97
N ARG A 5 -21.57 11.81 14.05
CA ARG A 5 -21.02 11.79 15.41
C ARG A 5 -20.31 10.45 15.62
N THR A 6 -19.01 10.49 15.82
CA THR A 6 -18.20 9.32 16.18
C THR A 6 -18.14 9.20 17.70
N PHE A 7 -18.14 7.97 18.20
CA PHE A 7 -17.98 7.67 19.62
C PHE A 7 -16.74 6.79 19.77
N GLY A 8 -15.91 7.09 20.76
CA GLY A 8 -14.73 6.27 21.07
C GLY A 8 -15.11 4.86 21.53
N LEU A 9 -14.23 3.90 21.29
CA LEU A 9 -14.46 2.49 21.61
C LEU A 9 -14.68 2.25 23.11
N GLU A 10 -13.88 2.89 23.96
CA GLU A 10 -14.00 2.82 25.43
C GLU A 10 -15.36 3.35 25.91
N PHE A 11 -15.83 4.46 25.34
CA PHE A 11 -17.13 5.00 25.68
C PHE A 11 -18.26 4.04 25.30
N LYS A 12 -18.23 3.48 24.10
CA LYS A 12 -19.23 2.48 23.67
C LYS A 12 -19.23 1.29 24.62
N ARG A 13 -18.05 0.82 25.04
CA ARG A 13 -17.86 -0.36 25.90
C ARG A 13 -18.52 -0.11 27.26
N HIS A 14 -18.15 0.99 27.90
CA HIS A 14 -18.72 1.40 29.18
C HIS A 14 -20.25 1.46 29.14
N VAL A 15 -20.83 2.07 28.11
CA VAL A 15 -22.29 2.21 27.97
C VAL A 15 -22.98 0.84 27.81
N VAL A 16 -22.37 -0.10 27.08
CA VAL A 16 -22.92 -1.45 26.94
C VAL A 16 -22.75 -2.26 28.22
N GLU A 17 -21.63 -2.12 28.92
CA GLU A 17 -21.40 -2.78 30.21
C GLU A 17 -22.41 -2.29 31.26
N GLU A 18 -22.67 -0.98 31.35
CA GLU A 18 -23.69 -0.38 32.23
C GLU A 18 -25.11 -0.87 31.89
N LEU A 19 -25.39 -1.13 30.61
CA LEU A 19 -26.65 -1.73 30.17
C LEU A 19 -26.75 -3.22 30.55
N MET A 20 -25.63 -3.96 30.48
CA MET A 20 -25.57 -5.39 30.75
C MET A 20 -25.52 -5.70 32.25
N SER A 21 -24.92 -4.82 33.06
CA SER A 21 -24.94 -4.89 34.53
C SER A 21 -26.33 -4.63 35.10
N GLY A 22 -27.20 -3.97 34.34
CA GLY A 22 -28.55 -3.61 34.76
C GLY A 22 -28.60 -2.39 35.68
N GLU A 23 -27.48 -1.70 35.87
CA GLU A 23 -27.38 -0.47 36.69
C GLU A 23 -28.22 0.68 36.12
N SER A 24 -28.27 0.77 34.78
CA SER A 24 -29.08 1.77 34.07
C SER A 24 -29.90 1.12 32.96
N GLY A 25 -31.18 1.48 32.89
CA GLY A 25 -32.07 1.03 31.82
C GLY A 25 -31.72 1.68 30.46
N ALA A 26 -32.03 1.00 29.36
CA ALA A 26 -31.76 1.50 28.00
C ALA A 26 -32.29 2.92 27.75
N ALA A 27 -33.50 3.23 28.21
CA ALA A 27 -34.09 4.57 28.06
C ALA A 27 -33.34 5.65 28.86
N GLN A 28 -32.79 5.31 30.03
CA GLN A 28 -32.01 6.21 30.86
C GLN A 28 -30.65 6.51 30.21
N LEU A 29 -29.97 5.48 29.71
CA LEU A 29 -28.71 5.61 28.96
C LEU A 29 -28.90 6.46 27.70
N CYS A 30 -29.99 6.24 26.95
CA CYS A 30 -30.31 7.02 25.76
C CYS A 30 -30.44 8.51 26.06
N ARG A 31 -31.12 8.87 27.16
CA ARG A 31 -31.29 10.27 27.59
C ARG A 31 -29.98 10.86 28.11
N ARG A 32 -29.25 10.14 28.98
CA ARG A 32 -28.02 10.62 29.61
C ARG A 32 -26.93 10.92 28.59
N TYR A 33 -26.73 10.01 27.65
CA TYR A 33 -25.64 10.10 26.67
C TYR A 33 -26.09 10.73 25.32
N ASN A 34 -27.37 11.08 25.21
CA ASN A 34 -27.99 11.58 23.98
C ASN A 34 -27.70 10.65 22.79
N ILE A 35 -28.01 9.37 22.96
CA ILE A 35 -27.84 8.31 21.96
C ILE A 35 -29.19 7.74 21.57
N CYS A 36 -29.32 7.35 20.30
CA CYS A 36 -30.53 6.70 19.80
C CYS A 36 -30.62 5.27 20.35
N PRO A 37 -31.81 4.78 20.74
CA PRO A 37 -31.98 3.41 21.22
C PRO A 37 -31.49 2.36 20.23
N SER A 38 -31.73 2.57 18.93
CA SER A 38 -31.24 1.67 17.86
C SER A 38 -29.72 1.52 17.85
N LEU A 39 -28.99 2.61 18.11
CA LEU A 39 -27.53 2.61 18.19
C LEU A 39 -27.05 1.84 19.43
N LEU A 40 -27.73 2.01 20.57
CA LEU A 40 -27.41 1.29 21.81
C LEU A 40 -27.62 -0.22 21.65
N TYR A 41 -28.71 -0.66 21.03
CA TYR A 41 -28.94 -2.09 20.74
C TYR A 41 -27.93 -2.65 19.75
N HIS A 42 -27.55 -1.87 18.74
CA HIS A 42 -26.51 -2.27 17.80
C HIS A 42 -25.17 -2.51 18.52
N TRP A 43 -24.77 -1.61 19.43
CA TRP A 43 -23.58 -1.79 20.23
C TRP A 43 -23.68 -3.04 21.12
N LYS A 44 -24.81 -3.26 21.80
CA LYS A 44 -25.04 -4.47 22.60
C LYS A 44 -24.84 -5.75 21.78
N GLU A 45 -25.35 -5.78 20.55
CA GLU A 45 -25.21 -6.92 19.64
C GLU A 45 -23.76 -7.10 19.15
N GLN A 46 -23.05 -6.02 18.81
CA GLN A 46 -21.63 -6.10 18.47
C GLN A 46 -20.78 -6.62 19.64
N TYR A 47 -21.16 -6.22 20.86
CA TYR A 47 -20.47 -6.60 22.09
C TYR A 47 -20.66 -8.08 22.39
N SER A 48 -21.90 -8.58 22.33
CA SER A 48 -22.21 -9.99 22.57
C SER A 48 -21.58 -10.93 21.54
N ARG A 49 -21.37 -10.45 20.30
CA ARG A 49 -20.69 -11.19 19.23
C ARG A 49 -19.16 -11.13 19.31
N GLY A 50 -18.57 -10.43 20.29
CA GLY A 50 -17.12 -10.25 20.40
C GLY A 50 -16.51 -9.39 19.28
N LYS A 51 -17.34 -8.69 18.50
CA LYS A 51 -16.94 -7.85 17.36
C LYS A 51 -16.90 -6.36 17.69
N PHE A 52 -16.94 -6.03 18.98
CA PHE A 52 -16.98 -4.64 19.44
C PHE A 52 -15.78 -3.79 19.01
N ASN A 53 -14.63 -4.44 18.83
CA ASN A 53 -13.39 -3.80 18.37
C ASN A 53 -13.22 -3.84 16.84
N ASN A 54 -14.18 -4.44 16.10
CA ASN A 54 -14.14 -4.64 14.65
C ASN A 54 -15.05 -3.63 13.91
N GLU A 55 -15.32 -2.48 14.50
CA GLU A 55 -15.88 -1.40 13.69
C GLU A 55 -14.84 -1.00 12.63
N PRO A 56 -15.25 -0.83 11.35
CA PRO A 56 -14.36 -0.28 10.33
C PRO A 56 -14.06 1.18 10.72
N THR A 57 -13.04 1.38 11.55
CA THR A 57 -12.53 2.71 11.84
C THR A 57 -11.98 3.26 10.53
N GLU A 58 -12.20 4.55 10.26
CA GLU A 58 -11.58 5.21 9.11
C GLU A 58 -10.06 4.98 9.08
N GLU A 59 -9.44 4.88 10.26
CA GLU A 59 -8.03 4.49 10.45
C GLU A 59 -7.70 3.09 9.91
N GLY A 60 -8.58 2.10 10.05
CA GLY A 60 -8.38 0.75 9.49
C GLY A 60 -8.45 0.77 7.98
N ALA A 61 -9.46 1.46 7.42
CA ALA A 61 -9.57 1.65 5.98
C ALA A 61 -8.40 2.45 5.39
N LEU A 62 -7.88 3.42 6.14
CA LEU A 62 -6.67 4.17 5.78
C LEU A 62 -5.43 3.29 5.82
N LYS A 63 -5.26 2.44 6.85
CA LYS A 63 -4.16 1.47 6.95
C LYS A 63 -4.18 0.47 5.79
N ASP A 64 -5.33 -0.10 5.45
CA ASP A 64 -5.46 -1.01 4.30
C ASP A 64 -5.10 -0.30 2.98
N LYS A 65 -5.49 0.98 2.85
CA LYS A 65 -5.14 1.80 1.69
C LYS A 65 -3.64 2.09 1.65
N ILE A 66 -3.01 2.36 2.79
CA ILE A 66 -1.56 2.55 2.90
C ILE A 66 -0.83 1.29 2.48
N GLU A 67 -1.17 0.13 3.04
CA GLU A 67 -0.53 -1.16 2.70
C GLU A 67 -0.65 -1.45 1.18
N LYS A 68 -1.85 -1.24 0.62
CA LYS A 68 -2.07 -1.42 -0.81
C LYS A 68 -1.21 -0.48 -1.66
N LEU A 69 -1.08 0.78 -1.24
CA LEU A 69 -0.25 1.76 -1.95
C LEU A 69 1.24 1.43 -1.82
N GLU A 70 1.71 1.05 -0.64
CA GLU A 70 3.09 0.62 -0.41
C GLU A 70 3.46 -0.57 -1.29
N ARG A 71 2.57 -1.56 -1.40
CA ARG A 71 2.76 -2.71 -2.30
C ARG A 71 2.84 -2.31 -3.77
N LEU A 72 1.99 -1.37 -4.22
CA LEU A 72 2.01 -0.88 -5.59
C LEU A 72 3.27 -0.07 -5.89
N VAL A 73 3.72 0.78 -4.96
CA VAL A 73 4.97 1.53 -5.05
C VAL A 73 6.16 0.58 -5.15
N GLY A 74 6.19 -0.48 -4.33
CA GLY A 74 7.23 -1.52 -4.42
C GLY A 74 7.27 -2.17 -5.80
N LYS A 75 6.11 -2.57 -6.34
CA LYS A 75 6.01 -3.16 -7.68
C LYS A 75 6.51 -2.21 -8.77
N LEU A 76 6.04 -0.95 -8.76
CA LEU A 76 6.44 0.06 -9.75
C LEU A 76 7.92 0.41 -9.67
N THR A 77 8.52 0.38 -8.48
CA THR A 77 9.96 0.61 -8.28
C THR A 77 10.77 -0.49 -8.98
N LEU A 78 10.40 -1.76 -8.76
CA LEU A 78 11.08 -2.89 -9.41
C LEU A 78 10.93 -2.86 -10.93
N GLU A 79 9.73 -2.57 -11.45
CA GLU A 79 9.51 -2.42 -12.90
C GLU A 79 10.37 -1.29 -13.49
N ASN A 80 10.45 -0.15 -12.80
CA ASN A 80 11.32 0.96 -13.22
C ASN A 80 12.81 0.58 -13.24
N GLU A 81 13.30 -0.16 -12.24
CA GLU A 81 14.69 -0.61 -12.23
C GLU A 81 15.00 -1.53 -13.40
N VAL A 82 14.10 -2.47 -13.73
CA VAL A 82 14.25 -3.37 -14.87
C VAL A 82 14.27 -2.58 -16.17
N LEU A 83 13.34 -1.64 -16.36
CA LEU A 83 13.27 -0.80 -17.55
C LEU A 83 14.54 0.04 -17.73
N LYS A 84 15.02 0.69 -16.66
CA LYS A 84 16.25 1.49 -16.68
C LYS A 84 17.47 0.65 -17.04
N LYS A 85 17.61 -0.56 -16.47
CA LYS A 85 18.69 -1.50 -16.82
C LYS A 85 18.61 -1.93 -18.29
N GLY A 86 17.41 -2.22 -18.79
CA GLY A 86 17.18 -2.58 -20.20
C GLY A 86 17.61 -1.47 -21.16
N LEU A 87 17.22 -0.22 -20.87
CA LEU A 87 17.63 0.97 -21.62
C LEU A 87 19.15 1.17 -21.61
N GLN A 88 19.77 1.09 -20.43
CA GLN A 88 21.22 1.21 -20.31
C GLN A 88 21.97 0.15 -21.12
N ASN A 89 21.47 -1.10 -21.10
CA ASN A 89 22.06 -2.19 -21.88
C ASN A 89 21.92 -1.95 -23.38
N SER A 90 20.77 -1.49 -23.85
CA SER A 90 20.56 -1.15 -25.27
C SER A 90 21.47 -0.02 -25.74
N LEU A 91 21.61 1.05 -24.95
CA LEU A 91 22.53 2.15 -25.24
C LEU A 91 23.99 1.69 -25.28
N ASN A 92 24.40 0.84 -24.34
CA ASN A 92 25.75 0.27 -24.31
C ASN A 92 26.02 -0.63 -25.54
N GLN A 93 25.03 -1.38 -26.02
CA GLN A 93 25.15 -2.19 -27.24
C GLN A 93 25.31 -1.32 -28.49
N TYR A 94 24.56 -0.22 -28.59
CA TYR A 94 24.70 0.74 -29.68
C TYR A 94 26.13 1.32 -29.75
N GLN A 95 26.71 1.68 -28.59
CA GLN A 95 28.07 2.20 -28.52
C GLN A 95 29.16 1.15 -28.84
N ARG A 96 28.91 -0.13 -28.55
CA ARG A 96 29.84 -1.23 -28.88
C ARG A 96 29.84 -1.56 -30.37
N ASN A 97 28.67 -1.57 -31.01
CA ASN A 97 28.54 -1.90 -32.43
C ASN A 97 29.08 -0.79 -33.36
N GLY A 98 29.17 0.45 -32.89
CA GLY A 98 29.81 1.54 -33.63
C GLY A 98 31.35 1.49 -33.66
N LYS A 99 32.00 0.64 -32.84
CA LYS A 99 33.47 0.57 -32.72
C LYS A 99 34.11 -0.63 -33.42
N SER A 100 33.34 -1.55 -34.03
CA SER A 100 33.88 -2.75 -34.70
C SER A 100 34.06 -2.62 -36.21
N SER A 101 33.77 -1.47 -36.84
CA SER A 101 33.98 -1.25 -38.28
C SER A 101 35.42 -0.79 -38.62
N GLY A 102 36.42 -1.47 -38.06
CA GLY A 102 37.84 -1.21 -38.30
C GLY A 102 38.57 -2.44 -38.86
N TYR A 103 38.11 -2.99 -39.98
CA TYR A 103 38.99 -3.80 -40.84
C TYR A 103 39.92 -2.81 -41.56
N GLY A 104 41.25 -2.82 -41.41
CA GLY A 104 42.09 -4.01 -41.39
C GLY A 104 42.45 -4.40 -42.83
N GLY A 105 43.05 -3.48 -43.58
CA GLY A 105 43.67 -3.76 -44.88
C GLY A 105 45.18 -3.86 -44.74
N VAL A 106 45.68 -5.03 -44.32
CA VAL A 106 47.09 -5.41 -44.52
C VAL A 106 47.10 -6.40 -45.68
N LEU A 107 47.77 -6.08 -46.79
CA LEU A 107 48.79 -6.95 -47.41
C LEU A 107 49.35 -6.27 -48.68
N GLY A 108 50.68 -6.15 -48.74
CA GLY A 108 51.40 -5.65 -49.89
C GLY A 108 52.91 -5.65 -49.68
N LEU A 109 53.47 -6.74 -49.16
CA LEU A 109 54.91 -7.01 -49.19
C LEU A 109 55.14 -8.23 -50.09
N PRO A 110 55.75 -8.04 -51.29
CA PRO A 110 56.48 -9.11 -51.94
C PRO A 110 57.96 -9.03 -51.57
N SER A 111 58.42 -10.18 -51.12
CA SER A 111 59.78 -10.60 -50.83
C SER A 111 60.75 -10.42 -52.02
N THR A 112 61.96 -9.97 -51.68
CA THR A 112 63.30 -10.39 -52.19
C THR A 112 63.58 -10.51 -53.69
N GLY A 113 64.61 -9.77 -54.15
CA GLY A 113 65.41 -10.12 -55.33
C GLY A 113 66.48 -9.07 -55.61
N GLY A 114 67.74 -9.33 -55.22
CA GLY A 114 68.89 -8.54 -55.67
C GLY A 114 69.52 -9.16 -56.91
N VAL A 115 70.15 -8.34 -57.75
CA VAL A 115 71.37 -8.60 -58.53
C VAL A 115 71.84 -7.30 -59.20
N ASP A 116 73.17 -7.12 -59.15
CA ASP A 116 74.10 -6.23 -59.86
C ASP A 116 74.01 -4.69 -59.75
#